data_AF-A0A0M9E172-F1
#
_entry.id   AF-A0A0M9E172-F1
#
_cell.length_a   1.000
_cell.length_b   1.000
_cell.length_c   1.000
_cell.angle_alpha   90.00
_cell.angle_beta   90.00
_cell.angle_gamma   90.00
#
_symmetry.space_group_name_H-M   'P 1'
#
loop_
_entity.id
_entity.type
_entity.pdbx_description
1 polymer ?
#
loop_
_entity_poly.entity_id
_entity_poly.type
_entity_poly.pdbx_seq_one_letter_code
_entity_poly.pdbx_strand_id
1 'polypeptide(L)'
;MEAIRKKNFINDKRRVSYLHSVYTRIYSGKSVLIEGDYGAGKSRFLQLIEPQKLQLVWVESLFNIHEILASILSQLKFDVEPMYHKTHSYLEMICKQKRTVIIVDESDDLDSRTWPYFKRIIDAGIPMIFSGLPKVRTLLMNQHPDILSRMKILVLYPIVVEDFIAQYKKFAQDAIEQI
;
A
#
# COMPACT_ATOMS: atom_id res chain seq x y z
N MET A 1 -25.34 -1.49 10.89
CA MET A 1 -25.26 -0.55 9.74
C MET A 1 -23.83 -0.30 9.22
N GLU A 2 -22.76 -0.55 9.98
CA GLU A 2 -21.37 -0.37 9.49
C GLU A 2 -20.90 -1.40 8.44
N ALA A 3 -21.38 -2.64 8.52
CA ALA A 3 -20.94 -3.72 7.61
C ALA A 3 -21.32 -3.46 6.14
N ILE A 4 -22.43 -2.75 5.88
CA ILE A 4 -22.89 -2.41 4.52
C ILE A 4 -22.05 -1.28 3.92
N ARG A 5 -21.59 -0.32 4.74
CA ARG A 5 -20.70 0.78 4.31
C ARG A 5 -19.32 0.31 3.84
N LYS A 6 -18.80 -0.81 4.36
CA LYS A 6 -17.54 -1.39 3.90
C LYS A 6 -17.62 -1.94 2.47
N LYS A 7 -18.77 -2.48 2.04
CA LYS A 7 -18.93 -3.10 0.71
C LYS A 7 -19.19 -2.11 -0.43
N ASN A 8 -19.78 -0.94 -0.16
CA ASN A 8 -20.23 -0.04 -1.23
C ASN A 8 -19.18 0.96 -1.76
N PHE A 9 -17.94 0.93 -1.27
CA PHE A 9 -16.86 1.81 -1.79
C PHE A 9 -16.38 1.42 -3.20
N ILE A 10 -16.73 0.21 -3.65
CA ILE A 10 -16.26 -0.40 -4.90
C ILE A 10 -17.45 -0.75 -5.81
N ASN A 11 -18.19 0.25 -6.30
CA ASN A 11 -19.11 0.01 -7.42
C ASN A 11 -18.53 0.42 -8.78
N ASP A 12 -17.30 0.98 -8.81
CA ASP A 12 -16.58 1.22 -10.06
C ASP A 12 -15.80 -0.03 -10.48
N LYS A 13 -16.12 -0.54 -11.67
CA LYS A 13 -15.44 -1.65 -12.36
C LYS A 13 -13.92 -1.48 -12.38
N ARG A 14 -13.42 -0.24 -12.43
CA ARG A 14 -11.99 0.07 -12.42
C ARG A 14 -11.31 -0.37 -11.12
N ARG A 15 -11.91 -0.07 -9.97
CA ARG A 15 -11.35 -0.45 -8.65
C ARG A 15 -11.39 -1.96 -8.42
N VAL A 16 -12.43 -2.64 -8.89
CA VAL A 16 -12.49 -4.11 -8.92
C VAL A 16 -11.32 -4.68 -9.73
N SER A 17 -11.10 -4.15 -10.94
CA SER A 17 -10.00 -4.56 -11.82
C SER A 17 -8.62 -4.31 -11.19
N TYR A 18 -8.44 -3.17 -10.52
CA TYR A 18 -7.21 -2.86 -9.81
C TYR A 18 -6.96 -3.82 -8.66
N LEU A 19 -7.98 -4.14 -7.86
CA LEU A 19 -7.84 -5.10 -6.77
C LEU A 19 -7.44 -6.49 -7.30
N HIS A 20 -8.04 -6.92 -8.42
CA HIS A 20 -7.65 -8.16 -9.08
C HIS A 20 -6.20 -8.14 -9.58
N SER A 21 -5.76 -7.02 -10.16
CA SER A 21 -4.37 -6.80 -10.59
C SER A 21 -3.39 -6.87 -9.42
N VAL A 22 -3.75 -6.25 -8.27
CA VAL A 22 -2.97 -6.34 -7.04
C VAL A 22 -2.84 -7.78 -6.57
N TYR A 23 -3.95 -8.52 -6.45
CA TYR A 23 -3.90 -9.93 -6.02
C TYR A 23 -3.02 -10.78 -6.94
N THR A 24 -3.18 -10.63 -8.25
CA THR A 24 -2.36 -11.35 -9.25
C THR A 24 -0.87 -11.06 -9.07
N ARG A 25 -0.50 -9.79 -8.81
CA ARG A 25 0.89 -9.39 -8.59
C ARG A 25 1.43 -9.94 -7.27
N ILE A 26 0.74 -9.78 -6.15
CA ILE A 26 1.28 -10.19 -4.85
C ILE A 26 1.42 -11.72 -4.76
N TYR A 27 0.47 -12.50 -5.30
CA TYR A 27 0.60 -13.96 -5.31
C TYR A 27 1.68 -14.47 -6.27
N SER A 28 2.19 -13.63 -7.17
CA SER A 28 3.35 -13.93 -8.02
C SER A 28 4.66 -13.32 -7.49
N GLY A 29 4.67 -12.82 -6.25
CA GLY A 29 5.86 -12.23 -5.61
C GLY A 29 6.26 -10.87 -6.18
N LYS A 30 5.32 -10.17 -6.85
CA LYS A 30 5.59 -8.91 -7.54
C LYS A 30 4.94 -7.72 -6.84
N SER A 31 5.63 -6.58 -6.90
CA SER A 31 5.23 -5.35 -6.19
C SER A 31 4.36 -4.42 -7.02
N VAL A 32 3.67 -3.51 -6.33
CA VAL A 32 2.74 -2.52 -6.90
C VAL A 32 2.98 -1.16 -6.27
N LEU A 33 2.91 -0.10 -7.08
CA LEU A 33 2.79 1.29 -6.64
C LEU A 33 1.39 1.79 -7.02
N ILE A 34 0.65 2.25 -6.03
CA ILE A 34 -0.69 2.81 -6.15
C ILE A 34 -0.58 4.33 -5.98
N GLU A 35 -0.61 5.05 -7.09
CA GLU A 35 -0.56 6.52 -7.08
C GLU A 35 -1.97 7.11 -7.18
N GLY A 36 -2.15 8.28 -6.58
CA GLY A 36 -3.40 9.03 -6.69
C GLY A 36 -3.33 10.30 -5.85
N ASP A 37 -4.11 11.30 -6.23
CA ASP A 37 -4.13 12.58 -5.50
C ASP A 37 -4.77 12.44 -4.11
N TYR A 38 -4.73 13.52 -3.33
CA TYR A 38 -5.47 13.61 -2.08
C TYR A 38 -6.97 13.36 -2.33
N GLY A 39 -7.63 12.62 -1.43
CA GLY A 39 -9.04 12.26 -1.61
C GLY A 39 -9.32 11.16 -2.65
N ALA A 40 -8.31 10.63 -3.35
CA ALA A 40 -8.52 9.52 -4.31
C ALA A 40 -8.91 8.18 -3.66
N GLY A 41 -8.88 8.09 -2.33
CA GLY A 41 -9.29 6.91 -1.58
C GLY A 41 -8.22 5.81 -1.48
N LYS A 42 -6.93 6.17 -1.55
CA LYS A 42 -5.78 5.23 -1.48
C LYS A 42 -5.79 4.36 -0.23
N SER A 43 -5.82 4.96 0.97
CA SER A 43 -5.83 4.22 2.23
C SER A 43 -7.05 3.30 2.35
N ARG A 44 -8.22 3.78 1.90
CA ARG A 44 -9.43 2.94 1.86
C ARG A 44 -9.31 1.79 0.86
N PHE A 45 -8.63 2.00 -0.27
CA PHE A 45 -8.33 0.93 -1.23
C PHE A 45 -7.37 -0.10 -0.64
N LEU A 46 -6.33 0.33 0.07
CA LEU A 46 -5.39 -0.58 0.74
C LEU A 46 -6.08 -1.45 1.81
N GLN A 47 -7.02 -0.88 2.56
CA GLN A 47 -7.83 -1.63 3.55
C GLN A 47 -8.67 -2.77 2.96
N LEU A 48 -8.86 -2.81 1.63
CA LEU A 48 -9.60 -3.88 0.95
C LEU A 48 -8.69 -5.07 0.57
N ILE A 49 -7.38 -4.93 0.78
CA ILE A 49 -6.38 -5.93 0.44
C ILE A 49 -6.21 -6.85 1.65
N GLU A 50 -6.89 -7.99 1.61
CA GLU A 50 -6.91 -9.00 2.67
C GLU A 50 -6.53 -10.37 2.05
N PRO A 51 -5.24 -10.61 1.77
CA PRO A 51 -4.81 -11.87 1.17
C PRO A 51 -4.99 -13.04 2.14
N GLN A 52 -5.49 -14.16 1.63
CA GLN A 52 -5.79 -15.33 2.46
C GLN A 52 -4.56 -16.21 2.76
N LYS A 53 -3.55 -16.21 1.87
CA LYS A 53 -2.38 -17.11 1.96
C LYS A 53 -1.07 -16.41 2.32
N LEU A 54 -1.10 -15.08 2.47
CA LEU A 54 0.06 -14.26 2.78
C LEU A 54 -0.23 -13.49 4.05
N GLN A 55 0.77 -13.40 4.93
CA GLN A 55 0.72 -12.54 6.10
C GLN A 55 0.87 -11.08 5.65
N LEU A 56 -0.08 -10.25 6.04
CA LEU A 56 -0.09 -8.83 5.74
C LEU A 56 0.66 -8.07 6.84
N VAL A 57 1.60 -7.21 6.43
CA VAL A 57 2.35 -6.30 7.33
C VAL A 57 2.11 -4.87 6.87
N TRP A 58 1.80 -3.97 7.80
CA TRP A 58 1.63 -2.55 7.54
C TRP A 58 2.83 -1.77 8.07
N VAL A 59 3.40 -0.90 7.25
CA VAL A 59 4.58 -0.10 7.62
C VAL A 59 4.20 1.36 7.65
N GLU A 60 4.54 2.03 8.75
CA GLU A 60 4.49 3.47 8.90
C GLU A 60 5.64 4.12 8.14
N SER A 61 5.32 5.02 7.19
CA SER A 61 6.29 5.66 6.30
C SER A 61 7.19 6.70 6.97
N LEU A 62 6.72 7.30 8.07
CA LEU A 62 7.43 8.33 8.83
C LEU A 62 8.60 7.79 9.68
N PHE A 63 8.64 6.48 9.91
CA PHE A 63 9.69 5.86 10.71
C PHE A 63 11.01 5.76 9.95
N ASN A 64 12.11 5.79 10.71
CA ASN A 64 13.42 5.52 10.14
C ASN A 64 13.57 4.02 9.77
N ILE A 65 14.61 3.68 9.02
CA ILE A 65 14.78 2.30 8.54
C ILE A 65 14.88 1.24 9.66
N HIS A 66 15.51 1.54 10.80
CA HIS A 66 15.69 0.53 11.84
C HIS A 66 14.38 0.25 12.60
N GLU A 67 13.56 1.28 12.79
CA GLU A 67 12.18 1.15 13.27
C GLU A 67 11.30 0.41 12.27
N ILE A 68 11.40 0.72 10.97
CA ILE A 68 10.65 0.02 9.91
C ILE A 68 10.98 -1.48 9.91
N LEU A 69 12.26 -1.87 9.91
CA LEU A 69 12.62 -3.29 9.88
C LEU A 69 12.21 -4.02 11.16
N ALA A 70 12.35 -3.38 12.32
CA ALA A 70 11.89 -3.95 13.58
C ALA A 70 10.35 -4.08 13.62
N SER A 71 9.60 -3.09 13.13
CA SER A 71 8.15 -3.12 13.11
C SER A 71 7.59 -4.19 12.18
N ILE A 72 8.24 -4.42 11.03
CA ILE A 72 7.93 -5.54 10.13
C ILE A 72 8.08 -6.86 10.89
N LEU A 73 9.24 -7.08 11.52
CA LEU A 73 9.51 -8.32 12.26
C LEU A 73 8.59 -8.52 13.47
N SER A 74 8.29 -7.46 14.22
CA SER A 74 7.34 -7.49 15.34
C SER A 74 5.94 -7.91 14.88
N GLN A 75 5.45 -7.40 13.76
CA GLN A 75 4.18 -7.84 13.16
C GLN A 75 4.21 -9.29 12.68
N LEU A 76 5.40 -9.77 12.28
CA LEU A 76 5.67 -11.17 11.99
C LEU A 76 5.89 -12.05 13.24
N LYS A 77 5.62 -11.51 14.44
CA LYS A 77 5.70 -12.20 15.76
C LYS A 77 7.13 -12.56 16.19
N PHE A 78 8.13 -11.86 15.67
CA PHE A 78 9.47 -11.90 16.22
C PHE A 78 9.59 -10.91 17.38
N ASP A 79 10.22 -11.34 18.47
CA ASP A 79 10.51 -10.49 19.61
C ASP A 79 11.78 -9.68 19.32
N VAL A 80 11.60 -8.45 18.82
CA VAL A 80 12.69 -7.56 18.41
C VAL A 80 12.40 -6.12 18.78
N GLU A 81 13.46 -5.38 19.09
CA GLU A 81 13.41 -3.92 19.28
C GLU A 81 14.19 -3.19 18.17
N PRO A 82 13.85 -1.92 17.88
CA PRO A 82 14.60 -1.11 16.92
C PRO A 82 16.06 -0.93 17.35
N MET A 83 17.01 -1.44 16.56
CA MET A 83 18.43 -1.35 16.86
C MET A 83 19.25 -1.11 15.59
N TYR A 84 20.02 -0.02 15.57
CA TYR A 84 20.86 0.37 14.42
C TYR A 84 21.86 -0.73 14.02
N HIS A 85 22.55 -1.33 14.99
CA HIS A 85 23.55 -2.37 14.71
C HIS A 85 22.93 -3.71 14.24
N LYS A 86 21.60 -3.88 14.33
CA LYS A 86 20.86 -5.07 13.88
C LYS A 86 20.19 -4.89 12.52
N THR A 87 20.26 -3.71 11.89
CA THR A 87 19.59 -3.41 10.61
C THR A 87 19.89 -4.47 9.55
N HIS A 88 21.15 -4.90 9.41
CA HIS A 88 21.53 -5.94 8.46
C HIS A 88 20.86 -7.29 8.78
N SER A 89 20.96 -7.76 10.03
CA SER A 89 20.34 -9.02 10.46
C SER A 89 18.82 -8.99 10.32
N TYR A 90 18.17 -7.87 10.63
CA TYR A 90 16.73 -7.73 10.49
C TYR A 90 16.30 -7.80 9.03
N LEU A 91 17.02 -7.12 8.13
CA LEU A 91 16.77 -7.23 6.70
C LEU A 91 16.89 -8.69 6.21
N GLU A 92 17.92 -9.42 6.63
CA GLU A 92 18.07 -10.83 6.26
C GLU A 92 16.94 -11.71 6.78
N MET A 93 16.51 -11.48 8.02
CA MET A 93 15.37 -12.19 8.61
C MET A 93 14.10 -11.92 7.79
N ILE A 94 13.83 -10.66 7.44
CA ILE A 94 12.68 -10.28 6.61
C ILE A 94 12.76 -10.95 5.24
N CYS A 95 13.91 -10.91 4.57
CA CYS A 95 14.09 -11.53 3.24
C CYS A 95 13.84 -13.05 3.21
N LYS A 96 13.83 -13.72 4.35
CA LYS A 96 13.49 -15.15 4.49
C LYS A 96 11.97 -15.39 4.64
N GLN A 97 11.16 -14.36 4.86
CA GLN A 97 9.71 -14.45 5.10
C GLN A 97 8.92 -14.48 3.78
N LYS A 98 8.97 -15.60 3.06
CA LYS A 98 8.39 -15.72 1.70
C LYS A 98 6.86 -15.70 1.64
N ARG A 99 6.18 -15.85 2.78
CA ARG A 99 4.70 -15.83 2.87
C ARG A 99 4.19 -14.51 3.42
N THR A 100 4.83 -13.41 3.05
CA THR A 100 4.54 -12.07 3.56
C THR A 100 4.26 -11.12 2.41
N VAL A 101 3.36 -10.17 2.61
CA VAL A 101 3.22 -8.97 1.78
C VAL A 101 3.29 -7.76 2.69
N ILE A 102 3.98 -6.72 2.23
CA ILE A 102 4.19 -5.49 3.00
C ILE A 102 3.45 -4.35 2.31
N ILE A 103 2.63 -3.63 3.08
CA ILE A 103 1.99 -2.39 2.65
C ILE A 103 2.72 -1.22 3.29
N VAL A 104 3.03 -0.21 2.48
CA VAL A 104 3.51 1.10 2.93
C VAL A 104 2.50 2.14 2.44
N ASP A 105 1.71 2.69 3.37
CA ASP A 105 0.85 3.84 3.06
C ASP A 105 1.70 5.12 3.08
N GLU A 106 1.26 6.18 2.38
CA GLU A 106 1.95 7.49 2.39
C GLU A 106 3.45 7.39 2.11
N SER A 107 3.82 6.61 1.07
CA SER A 107 5.19 6.32 0.69
C SER A 107 5.99 7.55 0.24
N ASP A 108 5.33 8.69 0.06
CA ASP A 108 6.02 9.94 -0.16
C ASP A 108 6.73 10.51 1.07
N ASP A 109 6.39 10.06 2.26
CA ASP A 109 7.04 10.48 3.51
C ASP A 109 8.27 9.64 3.84
N LEU A 110 8.52 8.57 3.06
CA LEU A 110 9.70 7.73 3.24
C LEU A 110 11.00 8.51 3.01
N ASP A 111 11.94 8.32 3.94
CA ASP A 111 13.32 8.72 3.73
C ASP A 111 13.92 7.99 2.50
N SER A 112 14.58 8.75 1.62
CA SER A 112 15.22 8.22 0.41
C SER A 112 16.17 7.03 0.67
N ARG A 113 16.80 6.97 1.85
CA ARG A 113 17.72 5.89 2.26
C ARG A 113 17.01 4.57 2.54
N THR A 114 15.69 4.56 2.64
CA THR A 114 14.88 3.35 2.86
C THR A 114 14.74 2.51 1.58
N TRP A 115 14.72 3.15 0.41
CA TRP A 115 14.50 2.47 -0.87
C TRP A 115 15.46 1.32 -1.18
N PRO A 116 16.78 1.43 -0.94
CA PRO A 116 17.70 0.29 -1.11
C PRO A 116 17.35 -0.95 -0.28
N TYR A 117 16.78 -0.78 0.92
CA TYR A 117 16.35 -1.89 1.76
C TYR A 117 15.09 -2.56 1.19
N PHE A 118 14.11 -1.75 0.79
CA PHE A 118 12.90 -2.23 0.13
C PHE A 118 13.23 -2.93 -1.19
N LYS A 119 14.20 -2.44 -1.96
CA LYS A 119 14.71 -3.15 -3.13
C LYS A 119 15.17 -4.56 -2.78
N ARG A 120 15.95 -4.76 -1.71
CA ARG A 120 16.42 -6.09 -1.30
C ARG A 120 15.29 -7.01 -0.88
N ILE A 121 14.25 -6.47 -0.24
CA ILE A 121 13.03 -7.21 0.12
C ILE A 121 12.27 -7.65 -1.15
N ILE A 122 12.09 -6.74 -2.11
CA ILE A 122 11.44 -7.02 -3.40
C ILE A 122 12.25 -8.05 -4.21
N ASP A 123 13.58 -7.90 -4.28
CA ASP A 123 14.48 -8.85 -4.95
C ASP A 123 14.45 -10.24 -4.29
N ALA A 124 14.12 -10.31 -2.99
CA ALA A 124 13.89 -11.58 -2.30
C ALA A 124 12.52 -12.22 -2.65
N GLY A 125 11.72 -11.60 -3.52
CA GLY A 125 10.40 -12.11 -3.93
C GLY A 125 9.29 -11.82 -2.92
N ILE A 126 9.52 -10.90 -1.98
CA ILE A 126 8.48 -10.44 -1.04
C ILE A 126 7.75 -9.27 -1.70
N PRO A 127 6.46 -9.44 -2.07
CA PRO A 127 5.71 -8.37 -2.70
C PRO A 127 5.52 -7.22 -1.73
N MET A 128 5.71 -6.00 -2.24
CA MET A 128 5.44 -4.78 -1.53
C MET A 128 4.39 -3.96 -2.29
N ILE A 129 3.47 -3.34 -1.55
CA ILE A 129 2.47 -2.43 -2.08
C ILE A 129 2.75 -1.06 -1.47
N PHE A 130 3.10 -0.11 -2.32
CA PHE A 130 3.29 1.29 -1.95
C PHE A 130 2.05 2.07 -2.36
N SER A 131 1.58 2.99 -1.53
CA SER A 131 0.67 4.05 -1.97
C SER A 131 1.31 5.41 -1.76
N GLY A 132 0.93 6.40 -2.57
CA GLY A 132 1.40 7.76 -2.36
C GLY A 132 0.92 8.70 -3.45
N LEU A 133 1.44 9.91 -3.41
CA LEU A 133 1.23 10.89 -4.48
C LEU A 133 2.04 10.52 -5.74
N PRO A 134 1.66 11.03 -6.93
CA PRO A 134 2.42 10.80 -8.17
C PRO A 134 3.91 11.18 -8.08
N LYS A 135 4.28 12.07 -7.15
CA LYS A 135 5.69 12.43 -6.89
C LYS A 135 6.55 11.25 -6.44
N VAL A 136 5.99 10.20 -5.84
CA VAL A 136 6.73 8.96 -5.49
C VAL A 136 7.27 8.30 -6.75
N ARG A 137 6.44 8.19 -7.79
CA ARG A 137 6.87 7.65 -9.09
C ARG A 137 7.98 8.49 -9.69
N THR A 138 7.86 9.82 -9.65
CA THR A 138 8.90 10.74 -10.14
C THR A 138 10.21 10.56 -9.39
N LEU A 139 10.17 10.46 -8.05
CA LEU A 139 11.35 10.19 -7.22
C LEU A 139 12.01 8.87 -7.61
N LEU A 140 11.23 7.79 -7.72
CA LEU A 140 11.76 6.49 -8.11
C LEU A 140 12.34 6.50 -9.52
N MET A 141 11.69 7.15 -10.48
CA MET A 141 12.20 7.26 -11.84
C MET A 141 13.58 7.95 -11.89
N ASN A 142 13.78 8.97 -11.06
CA ASN A 142 15.00 9.77 -11.05
C ASN A 142 16.13 9.15 -10.22
N GLN A 143 15.80 8.52 -9.09
CA GLN A 143 16.79 8.06 -8.10
C GLN A 143 16.94 6.54 -8.04
N HIS A 144 15.86 5.81 -8.33
CA HIS A 144 15.79 4.35 -8.18
C HIS A 144 15.03 3.67 -9.34
N PRO A 145 15.43 3.89 -10.61
CA PRO A 145 14.70 3.39 -11.77
C PRO A 145 14.62 1.86 -11.80
N ASP A 146 15.62 1.20 -11.22
CA ASP A 146 15.67 -0.23 -11.01
C ASP A 146 14.57 -0.73 -10.06
N ILE A 147 14.24 0.01 -9.00
CA ILE A 147 13.10 -0.29 -8.11
C ILE A 147 11.80 -0.10 -8.87
N LEU A 148 11.64 1.02 -9.57
CA LEU A 148 10.43 1.32 -10.33
C LEU A 148 10.11 0.24 -11.38
N SER A 149 11.15 -0.28 -12.06
CA SER A 149 11.01 -1.33 -13.07
C SER A 149 10.39 -2.64 -12.56
N ARG A 150 10.42 -2.88 -11.24
CA ARG A 150 9.85 -4.08 -10.59
C ARG A 150 8.37 -3.90 -10.22
N MET A 151 7.86 -2.68 -10.28
CA MET A 151 6.51 -2.33 -9.82
C MET A 151 5.49 -2.29 -10.96
N LYS A 152 4.24 -2.70 -10.68
CA LYS A 152 3.10 -2.24 -11.49
C LYS A 152 2.65 -0.89 -10.94
N ILE A 153 2.44 0.08 -11.80
CA ILE A 153 1.83 1.36 -11.42
C ILE A 153 0.32 1.27 -11.64
N LEU A 154 -0.46 1.62 -10.63
CA LEU A 154 -1.91 1.74 -10.67
C LEU A 154 -2.30 3.17 -10.25
N VAL A 155 -3.01 3.89 -11.12
CA VAL A 155 -3.43 5.27 -10.87
C VAL A 155 -4.87 5.27 -10.37
N LEU A 156 -5.08 5.53 -9.08
CA LEU A 156 -6.38 5.75 -8.48
C LEU A 156 -6.85 7.18 -8.75
N TYR A 157 -8.00 7.27 -9.42
CA TYR A 157 -8.67 8.53 -9.66
C TYR A 157 -9.65 8.83 -8.51
N PRO A 158 -9.89 10.12 -8.20
CA PRO A 158 -10.99 10.53 -7.33
C PRO A 158 -12.31 9.94 -7.80
N ILE A 159 -13.17 9.59 -6.84
CA ILE A 159 -14.56 9.25 -7.16
C ILE A 159 -15.22 10.57 -7.58
N VAL A 160 -15.63 10.67 -8.85
CA VAL A 160 -16.35 11.85 -9.32
C VAL A 160 -17.70 11.89 -8.60
N VAL A 161 -18.12 13.07 -8.17
CA VAL A 161 -19.36 13.28 -7.38
C VAL A 161 -20.58 12.67 -8.07
N GLU A 162 -20.61 12.60 -9.40
CA GLU A 162 -21.67 11.97 -10.19
C GLU A 162 -21.81 10.46 -9.92
N ASP A 163 -20.69 9.73 -9.75
CA ASP A 163 -20.69 8.31 -9.37
C ASP A 163 -21.13 8.11 -7.91
N PHE A 164 -20.87 9.11 -7.07
CA PHE A 164 -21.37 9.18 -5.69
C PHE A 164 -22.89 9.37 -5.71
N ILE A 165 -23.42 10.40 -6.39
CA ILE A 165 -24.86 10.68 -6.50
C ILE A 165 -25.64 9.47 -7.06
N ALA A 166 -25.09 8.78 -8.06
CA ALA A 166 -25.70 7.57 -8.62
C ALA A 166 -25.85 6.43 -7.59
N GLN A 167 -24.89 6.29 -6.66
CA GLN A 167 -24.93 5.32 -5.56
C GLN A 167 -25.87 5.75 -4.42
N TYR A 168 -26.20 7.04 -4.34
CA TYR A 168 -26.96 7.65 -3.25
C TYR A 168 -28.38 8.10 -3.64
N LYS A 169 -28.99 7.52 -4.70
CA LYS A 169 -30.40 7.72 -5.10
C LYS A 169 -31.48 7.32 -4.05
N LYS A 170 -31.13 7.27 -2.75
CA LYS A 170 -32.05 7.15 -1.61
C LYS A 170 -31.69 8.14 -0.49
N PHE A 171 -31.56 9.42 -0.81
CA PHE A 171 -31.70 10.45 0.21
C PHE A 171 -33.10 11.05 0.13
N ALA A 172 -33.80 11.06 1.27
CA ALA A 172 -34.92 11.96 1.49
C ALA A 172 -34.39 13.40 1.39
N GLN A 173 -35.21 14.31 0.87
CA GLN A 173 -34.84 15.64 0.37
C GLN A 173 -34.23 16.64 1.37
N ASP A 174 -33.99 16.26 2.63
CA ASP A 174 -33.78 17.23 3.71
C ASP A 174 -32.31 17.47 4.12
N ALA A 175 -31.33 17.08 3.30
CA ALA A 175 -29.90 17.23 3.64
C ALA A 175 -29.06 17.97 2.57
N ILE A 176 -29.65 18.96 1.89
CA ILE A 176 -28.93 19.83 0.94
C ILE A 176 -28.64 21.22 1.54
N GLU A 177 -29.14 21.57 2.72
CA GLU A 177 -28.81 22.85 3.37
C GLU A 177 -27.68 22.68 4.39
N GLN A 178 -26.43 22.64 3.91
CA GLN A 178 -25.22 23.19 4.54
C GLN A 178 -23.98 22.71 3.77
N ILE A 179 -23.69 23.39 2.66
CA ILE A 179 -22.34 23.57 2.12
C ILE A 179 -22.10 25.08 2.06
#